data_AF-A0A534H1D5-F1
#
_entry.id   AF-A0A534H1D5-F1
#
_cell.length_a   1.000
_cell.length_b   1.000
_cell.length_c   1.000
_cell.angle_alpha   90.00
_cell.angle_beta   90.00
_cell.angle_gamma   90.00
#
_symmetry.space_group_name_H-M   'P 1'
#
loop_
_entity.id
_entity.type
_entity.pdbx_description
1 polymer ?
#
loop_
_entity_poly.entity_id
_entity_poly.type
_entity_poly.pdbx_seq_one_letter_code
_entity_poly.pdbx_strand_id
1 'polypeptide(L)' 'MKAIGKTNEGRRLHISFTLRDGGQFIRVISAGDMHRKERAIYGQAS' A
#
# COMPACT_ATOMS: atom_id res chain seq x y z
N MET A 1 -7.26 5.11 -1.37
CA MET A 1 -6.07 5.21 -2.24
C MET A 1 -5.11 4.08 -1.91
N LYS A 2 -4.23 3.71 -2.84
CA LYS A 2 -3.25 2.64 -2.67
C LYS A 2 -1.86 3.16 -3.06
N ALA A 3 -0.83 2.68 -2.38
CA ALA A 3 0.56 2.98 -2.69
C ALA A 3 1.42 1.72 -2.55
N ILE A 4 2.49 1.69 -3.33
CA ILE A 4 3.50 0.62 -3.30
C ILE A 4 4.80 1.23 -2.79
N GLY A 5 5.41 0.56 -1.82
CA GLY A 5 6.70 0.96 -1.25
C GLY A 5 7.63 -0.24 -1.06
N LYS A 6 8.72 0.02 -0.33
CA LYS A 6 9.63 -1.02 0.14
C LYS A 6 9.82 -0.87 1.66
N THR A 7 9.94 -1.97 2.37
CA THR A 7 10.38 -1.96 3.77
C THR A 7 11.89 -1.65 3.84
N ASN A 8 12.40 -1.38 5.04
CA ASN A 8 13.84 -1.16 5.26
C ASN A 8 14.70 -2.37 4.85
N GLU A 9 14.11 -3.57 4.82
CA GLU A 9 14.75 -4.82 4.37
C GLU A 9 14.59 -5.05 2.85
N GLY A 10 14.03 -4.10 2.10
CA GLY A 10 13.86 -4.18 0.66
C GLY A 10 12.67 -5.01 0.17
N ARG A 11 11.82 -5.53 1.08
CA ARG A 11 10.59 -6.26 0.71
C ARG A 11 9.55 -5.29 0.17
N ARG A 12 8.77 -5.71 -0.84
CA ARG A 12 7.69 -4.85 -1.40
C ARG A 12 6.55 -4.74 -0.40
N LEU A 13 6.14 -3.51 -0.11
CA LEU A 13 5.06 -3.18 0.79
C LEU A 13 3.88 -2.63 -0.01
N HIS A 14 2.67 -3.07 0.30
CA HIS A 14 1.45 -2.47 -0.21
C HIS A 14 0.71 -1.78 0.94
N ILE A 15 0.30 -0.53 0.73
CA ILE A 15 -0.42 0.26 1.72
C ILE A 15 -1.74 0.73 1.11
N SER A 16 -2.83 0.50 1.82
CA SER A 16 -4.14 1.13 1.53
C SER A 16 -4.47 2.16 2.59
N PHE A 17 -4.90 3.34 2.16
CA PHE A 17 -5.18 4.45 3.06
C PHE A 17 -6.30 5.35 2.54
N THR A 18 -6.86 6.16 3.44
CA THR A 18 -7.72 7.29 3.09
C THR A 18 -7.06 8.61 3.45
N LEU A 19 -7.42 9.65 2.70
CA LEU A 19 -7.13 11.03 3.05
C LEU A 19 -8.22 11.56 3.98
N ARG A 20 -7.84 12.43 4.91
CA ARG A 20 -8.72 13.10 5.86
C ARG A 20 -8.40 14.59 5.87
N ASP A 21 -9.35 15.37 6.37
CA ASP A 21 -9.23 16.82 6.53
C ASP A 21 -8.74 17.50 5.23
N GLY A 22 -9.51 17.33 4.16
CA GLY A 22 -9.16 17.90 2.85
C GLY A 22 -7.86 17.37 2.21
N GLY A 23 -7.26 16.29 2.72
CA GLY A 23 -5.99 15.77 2.20
C GLY A 23 -4.78 16.04 3.09
N GLN A 24 -4.96 16.69 4.23
CA GLN A 24 -3.87 17.06 5.12
C GLN A 24 -3.35 15.89 5.95
N PHE A 25 -4.20 14.88 6.20
CA PHE A 25 -3.82 13.69 6.97
C PHE A 25 -4.09 12.39 6.22
N ILE A 26 -3.23 11.40 6.45
CA ILE A 26 -3.36 10.05 5.94
C ILE A 26 -3.80 9.12 7.07
N ARG A 27 -4.90 8.38 6.89
CA ARG A 27 -5.24 7.22 7.73
C ARG A 27 -4.90 5.95 7.00
N VAL A 28 -3.94 5.20 7.54
CA VAL A 28 -3.65 3.84 7.09
C VAL A 28 -4.82 2.92 7.45
N ILE A 29 -5.29 2.17 6.45
CA ILE A 29 -6.33 1.14 6.61
C ILE A 29 -5.67 -0.23 6.71
N SER A 30 -4.68 -0.48 5.85
CA SER A 30 -3.87 -1.70 5.89
C SER A 30 -2.46 -1.43 5.37
N ALA A 31 -1.48 -2.11 5.95
CA ALA A 31 -0.11 -2.15 5.50
C ALA A 31 0.42 -3.57 5.70
N GLY A 32 0.97 -4.15 4.64
CA GLY A 32 1.49 -5.51 4.68
C GLY A 32 2.47 -5.77 3.56
N ASP A 33 3.40 -6.68 3.82
CA ASP A 33 4.29 -7.19 2.78
C ASP A 33 3.46 -7.86 1.69
N MET A 34 3.77 -7.56 0.43
CA MET A 34 3.09 -8.23 -0.68
C MET A 34 3.45 -9.71 -0.67
N HIS A 35 2.50 -10.54 -0.25
CA HIS A 35 2.63 -11.98 -0.39
C HIS A 35 2.54 -12.37 -1.88
N ARG A 36 3.14 -13.50 -2.25
CA ARG A 36 3.26 -13.95 -3.65
C ARG A 36 1.91 -14.02 -4.39
N LYS A 37 0.81 -14.32 -3.68
CA LYS A 37 -0.57 -14.31 -4.20
C LYS A 37 -1.12 -12.91 -4.47
N GLU A 38 -0.79 -11.93 -3.61
CA GLU A 38 -1.26 -10.56 -3.76
C GLU A 38 -0.55 -9.80 -4.90
N ARG A 39 0.71 -10.16 -5.21
CA ARG A 39 1.40 -9.64 -6.40
C ARG A 39 0.63 -9.87 -7.70
N ALA A 40 -0.10 -10.99 -7.81
CA ALA A 40 -0.89 -11.31 -8.99
C ALA A 40 -2.16 -10.44 -9.09
N ILE A 41 -2.74 -10.05 -7.95
CA ILE A 41 -3.99 -9.29 -7.90
C ILE A 41 -3.74 -7.78 -8.01
N TYR A 42 -2.67 -7.27 -7.37
CA TYR A 42 -2.39 -5.82 -7.35
C TYR A 42 -1.38 -5.38 -8.41
N GLY A 43 -0.70 -6.30 -9.10
CA GLY A 43 0.19 -5.98 -10.22
C GLY A 43 -0.50 -5.39 -11.45
N GLN A 44 -1.85 -5.41 -11.50
CA GLN A 44 -2.67 -4.86 -12.58
C GLN A 44 -3.29 -3.50 -12.26
N ALA A 45 -3.04 -2.93 -11.07
CA ALA A 45 -3.47 -1.58 -10.76
C ALA A 45 -2.42 -0.59 -11.29
N SER A 46 -2.52 -0.32 -12.59
CA SER A 46 -1.88 0.80 -13.29
C SER A 46 -2.41 2.15 -12.81
#